data_AF-A0A8H7V2S0-F1
#
_entry.id   AF-A0A8H7V2S0-F1
#
_cell.length_a   1.000
_cell.length_b   1.000
_cell.length_c   1.000
_cell.angle_alpha   90.00
_cell.angle_beta   90.00
_cell.angle_gamma   90.00
#
_symmetry.space_group_name_H-M   'P 1'
#
loop_
_entity.id
_entity.type
_entity.pdbx_description
1 polymer ?
#
loop_
_entity_poly.entity_id
_entity_poly.type
_entity_poly.pdbx_seq_one_letter_code
_entity_poly.pdbx_strand_id
1 'polypeptide(L)'
;MVKSQLSNNKKILQAQVSRLNNEIEELRLEREESKKNVLHFMQEADSTRQELKKAQQLIDEFSACPSSPPPSEDGDHLPERPKLSLLLSRLSVLDETSIDRLFQWLDVPLDKTMAQLEATKEQNTQMAEELDQLRVEYQVTKSTLKVENERAEIIEKRWKESESALEQAESTIQALHRDLDYFRQQQQQQQECNSHKPMDSSLSDILCTLENKHREVGEQLILANANLKETTAELLGWQEKHGLLFEQYTQMKNKQCTELETIKIREQHLRTANKTLREEIRRVNKVQEEIINIEYLRNVIIKFLERRNTRAQLVPILSTLLQCSHDEQTRLSKLIK
;
A
#
# COMPACT_ATOMS: atom_id res chain seq x y z
N MET A 1 -42.57 56.84 -0.49
CA MET A 1 -42.37 55.38 -0.66
C MET A 1 -40.94 55.01 -1.07
N VAL A 2 -40.30 55.70 -2.04
CA VAL A 2 -38.94 55.38 -2.53
C VAL A 2 -37.86 55.31 -1.44
N LYS A 3 -37.86 56.23 -0.46
CA LYS A 3 -36.90 56.20 0.66
C LYS A 3 -37.00 54.94 1.54
N SER A 4 -38.20 54.36 1.67
CA SER A 4 -38.42 53.13 2.44
C SER A 4 -37.88 51.90 1.69
N GLN A 5 -38.09 51.83 0.37
CA GLN A 5 -37.55 50.76 -0.47
C GLN A 5 -36.01 50.79 -0.51
N LEU A 6 -35.40 51.97 -0.64
CA LEU A 6 -33.94 52.11 -0.58
C LEU A 6 -33.36 51.67 0.78
N SER A 7 -34.05 51.99 1.88
CA SER A 7 -33.63 51.54 3.22
C SER A 7 -33.71 50.02 3.38
N ASN A 8 -34.73 49.37 2.82
CA ASN A 8 -34.84 47.90 2.86
C ASN A 8 -33.78 47.23 1.98
N ASN A 9 -33.56 47.73 0.77
CA ASN A 9 -32.52 47.19 -0.12
C ASN A 9 -31.12 47.31 0.49
N LYS A 10 -30.83 48.43 1.17
CA LYS A 10 -29.57 48.61 1.90
C LYS A 10 -29.39 47.55 3.00
N LYS A 11 -30.44 47.25 3.77
CA LYS A 11 -30.39 46.21 4.82
C LYS A 11 -30.17 44.81 4.23
N ILE A 12 -30.83 44.49 3.11
CA ILE A 12 -30.67 43.21 2.42
C ILE A 12 -29.24 43.06 1.90
N LEU A 13 -28.72 44.07 1.20
CA LEU A 13 -27.34 44.06 0.70
C LEU A 13 -26.32 43.97 1.84
N GLN A 14 -26.53 44.68 2.95
CA GLN A 14 -25.65 44.62 4.10
C GLN A 14 -25.65 43.23 4.75
N ALA A 15 -26.82 42.58 4.85
CA ALA A 15 -26.91 41.19 5.33
C ALA A 15 -26.21 40.20 4.38
N GLN A 16 -26.32 40.42 3.08
CA GLN A 16 -25.64 39.59 2.08
C GLN A 16 -24.12 39.75 2.14
N VAL A 17 -23.61 40.98 2.28
CA VAL A 17 -22.18 41.24 2.49
C VAL A 17 -21.67 40.57 3.75
N SER A 18 -22.41 40.67 4.87
CA SER A 18 -22.03 39.99 6.11
C SER A 18 -22.00 38.46 5.95
N ARG A 19 -22.96 37.88 5.22
CA ARG A 19 -22.99 36.43 4.94
C ARG A 19 -21.78 36.00 4.10
N LEU A 20 -21.49 36.73 3.02
CA LEU A 20 -20.34 36.45 2.16
C LEU A 20 -19.01 36.61 2.90
N ASN A 21 -18.87 37.60 3.79
CA ASN A 21 -17.67 37.75 4.62
C ASN A 21 -17.46 36.55 5.55
N ASN A 22 -18.52 36.02 6.16
CA ASN A 22 -18.41 34.83 7.01
C ASN A 22 -18.01 33.60 6.19
N GLU A 23 -18.59 33.43 4.99
CA GLU A 23 -18.26 32.33 4.07
C GLU A 23 -16.80 32.41 3.60
N ILE A 24 -16.29 33.62 3.33
CA ILE A 24 -14.87 33.83 2.99
C ILE A 24 -13.97 33.45 4.16
N GLU A 25 -14.33 33.81 5.39
CA GLU A 25 -13.53 33.48 6.57
C GLU A 25 -13.52 31.97 6.85
N GLU A 26 -14.65 31.29 6.64
CA GLU A 26 -14.75 29.83 6.74
C GLU A 26 -13.87 29.14 5.69
N LEU A 27 -13.93 29.55 4.42
CA LEU A 27 -13.06 29.05 3.36
C LEU A 27 -11.57 29.31 3.64
N ARG A 28 -11.25 30.42 4.30
CA ARG A 28 -9.87 30.74 4.70
C ARG A 28 -9.36 29.78 5.78
N LEU A 29 -10.20 29.44 6.75
CA LEU A 29 -9.88 28.45 7.78
C LEU A 29 -9.73 27.05 7.18
N GLU A 30 -10.64 26.63 6.29
CA GLU A 30 -10.54 25.36 5.57
C GLU A 30 -9.25 25.27 4.73
N ARG A 31 -8.81 26.38 4.12
CA ARG A 31 -7.53 26.46 3.41
C ARG A 31 -6.34 26.28 4.35
N GLU A 32 -6.35 26.92 5.52
CA GLU A 32 -5.28 26.76 6.50
C GLU A 32 -5.20 25.33 7.06
N GLU A 33 -6.35 24.70 7.30
CA GLU A 33 -6.43 23.30 7.73
C GLU A 33 -5.94 22.35 6.62
N SER A 34 -6.40 22.55 5.38
CA SER A 34 -5.95 21.78 4.21
C SER A 34 -4.44 21.91 3.99
N LYS A 35 -3.89 23.12 4.16
CA LYS A 35 -2.44 23.37 4.08
C LYS A 35 -1.67 22.61 5.18
N LYS A 36 -2.18 22.57 6.42
CA LYS A 36 -1.58 21.78 7.50
C LYS A 36 -1.61 20.29 7.20
N ASN A 37 -2.73 19.78 6.67
CA ASN A 37 -2.86 18.38 6.28
C ASN A 37 -1.87 17.99 5.18
N VAL A 38 -1.71 18.82 4.14
CA VAL A 38 -0.71 18.59 3.08
C VAL A 38 0.71 18.58 3.65
N LEU A 39 1.05 19.54 4.52
CA LEU A 39 2.35 19.58 5.18
C LEU A 39 2.63 18.33 6.03
N HIS A 40 1.62 17.83 6.76
CA HIS A 40 1.73 16.60 7.52
C HIS A 40 2.00 15.40 6.60
N PHE A 41 1.24 15.25 5.52
CA PHE A 41 1.45 14.19 4.53
C PHE A 41 2.85 14.24 3.89
N MET A 42 3.35 15.44 3.56
CA MET A 42 4.71 15.59 3.03
C MET A 42 5.77 15.17 4.05
N GLN A 43 5.63 15.59 5.31
CA GLN A 43 6.55 15.20 6.39
C GLN A 43 6.53 13.68 6.64
N GLU A 44 5.36 13.08 6.64
CA GLU A 44 5.19 11.63 6.81
C GLU A 44 5.83 10.87 5.65
N ALA A 45 5.60 11.30 4.41
CA ALA A 45 6.23 10.72 3.22
C ALA A 45 7.77 10.85 3.24
N ASP A 46 8.31 11.99 3.69
CA ASP A 46 9.76 12.16 3.85
C ASP A 46 10.34 11.26 4.96
N SER A 47 9.60 11.06 6.05
CA SER A 47 9.98 10.10 7.10
C SER A 47 10.04 8.67 6.55
N THR A 48 9.02 8.23 5.81
CA THR A 48 8.99 6.89 5.19
C THR A 48 10.12 6.71 4.18
N ARG A 49 10.47 7.75 3.41
CA ARG A 49 11.62 7.73 2.49
C ARG A 49 12.95 7.57 3.24
N GLN A 50 13.12 8.24 4.38
CA GLN A 50 14.32 8.09 5.21
C GLN A 50 14.42 6.69 5.81
N GLU A 51 13.31 6.12 6.29
CA GLU A 51 13.26 4.75 6.80
C GLU A 51 13.59 3.72 5.72
N LEU A 52 13.03 3.88 4.52
CA LEU A 52 13.34 3.02 3.37
C LEU A 52 14.81 3.10 2.97
N LYS A 53 15.40 4.31 2.98
CA LYS A 53 16.82 4.50 2.71
C LYS A 53 17.70 3.82 3.77
N LYS A 54 17.33 3.89 5.05
CA LYS A 54 18.03 3.17 6.13
C LYS A 54 17.91 1.65 5.98
N ALA A 55 16.73 1.14 5.63
CA ALA A 55 16.52 -0.28 5.37
C ALA A 55 17.37 -0.78 4.18
N GLN A 56 17.46 0.01 3.10
CA GLN A 56 18.35 -0.28 1.97
C GLN A 56 19.81 -0.30 2.37
N GLN A 57 20.27 0.66 3.18
CA GLN A 57 21.65 0.66 3.70
C GLN A 57 21.96 -0.59 4.52
N LEU A 58 21.03 -1.06 5.35
CA LEU A 58 21.20 -2.31 6.10
C LEU A 58 21.28 -3.51 5.16
N ILE A 59 20.43 -3.58 4.12
CA ILE A 59 20.49 -4.65 3.11
C ILE A 59 21.83 -4.63 2.36
N ASP A 60 22.33 -3.44 2.00
CA ASP A 60 23.62 -3.28 1.35
C ASP A 60 24.79 -3.69 2.27
N GLU A 61 24.73 -3.37 3.56
CA GLU A 61 25.73 -3.80 4.56
C GLU A 61 25.73 -5.33 4.75
N PHE A 62 24.55 -5.97 4.79
CA PHE A 62 24.44 -7.43 4.87
C PHE A 62 24.88 -8.13 3.58
N SER A 63 24.62 -7.53 2.41
CA SER A 63 25.01 -8.10 1.11
C SER A 63 26.47 -7.82 0.74
N ALA A 64 27.11 -6.79 1.30
CA ALA A 64 28.53 -6.50 1.14
C ALA A 64 29.47 -7.44 1.93
N CYS A 65 28.92 -8.43 2.64
CA CYS A 65 29.73 -9.46 3.28
C CYS A 65 30.52 -10.23 2.19
N PRO A 66 31.87 -10.20 2.20
CA PRO A 66 32.69 -10.72 1.12
C PRO A 66 32.70 -12.26 1.16
N SER A 67 31.67 -12.87 0.59
CA SER A 67 31.53 -14.33 0.47
C SER A 67 31.64 -14.80 -0.97
N SER A 68 32.67 -14.37 -1.68
CA SER A 68 33.36 -15.21 -2.68
C SER A 68 34.48 -14.42 -3.36
N PRO A 69 35.67 -15.01 -3.53
CA PRO A 69 36.63 -14.49 -4.49
C PRO A 69 36.00 -14.45 -5.89
N PRO A 70 36.29 -13.42 -6.70
CA PRO A 70 35.72 -13.28 -8.03
C PRO A 70 36.00 -14.55 -8.85
N PRO A 71 35.00 -15.11 -9.56
CA PRO A 71 35.23 -16.20 -10.48
C PRO A 71 36.18 -15.68 -11.56
N SER A 72 37.41 -16.19 -11.54
CA SER A 72 38.38 -16.02 -12.62
C SER A 72 37.72 -16.46 -13.93
N GLU A 73 37.59 -15.53 -14.88
CA GLU A 73 36.89 -15.64 -16.18
C GLU A 73 37.50 -16.64 -17.18
N ASP A 74 38.45 -17.47 -16.77
CA ASP A 74 39.07 -18.43 -17.69
C ASP A 74 38.51 -19.84 -17.51
N GLY A 75 37.56 -20.18 -18.38
CA GLY A 75 37.47 -21.52 -18.96
C GLY A 75 36.32 -22.40 -18.49
N ASP A 76 35.68 -23.03 -19.49
CA ASP A 76 34.72 -24.15 -19.44
C ASP A 76 35.22 -25.37 -18.65
N HIS A 77 35.46 -25.19 -17.35
CA HIS A 77 35.71 -26.28 -16.44
C HIS A 77 34.46 -26.48 -15.59
N LEU A 78 33.62 -27.41 -16.07
CA LEU A 78 32.75 -28.22 -15.20
C LEU A 78 33.48 -28.45 -13.87
N PRO A 79 32.87 -28.14 -12.72
CA PRO A 79 33.51 -28.33 -11.43
C PRO A 79 33.85 -29.81 -11.32
N GLU A 80 35.13 -30.14 -11.55
CA GLU A 80 35.63 -31.49 -11.39
C GLU A 80 35.34 -31.84 -9.94
N ARG A 81 34.40 -32.77 -9.74
CA ARG A 81 34.15 -33.39 -8.44
C ARG A 81 35.52 -33.64 -7.80
N PRO A 82 35.75 -33.19 -6.56
CA PRO A 82 37.06 -33.34 -5.92
C PRO A 82 37.49 -34.79 -6.07
N LYS A 83 38.52 -34.99 -6.91
CA LYS A 83 39.00 -36.32 -7.28
C LYS A 83 39.51 -36.93 -5.98
N LEU A 84 38.73 -37.85 -5.39
CA LEU A 84 39.11 -38.61 -4.20
C LEU A 84 40.52 -39.22 -4.33
N SER A 85 40.98 -39.46 -5.57
CA SER A 85 42.34 -39.90 -5.87
C SER A 85 43.45 -38.92 -5.44
N LEU A 86 43.19 -37.61 -5.41
CA LEU A 86 44.15 -36.59 -4.99
C LEU A 86 44.23 -36.46 -3.45
N LEU A 87 43.13 -36.76 -2.76
CA LEU A 87 43.12 -36.92 -1.31
C LEU A 87 43.79 -38.25 -0.89
N LEU A 88 43.53 -39.33 -1.61
CA LEU A 88 44.14 -40.65 -1.37
C LEU A 88 45.66 -40.66 -1.58
N SER A 89 46.16 -39.92 -2.58
CA SER A 89 47.61 -39.78 -2.80
C SER A 89 48.33 -38.88 -1.79
N ARG A 90 47.60 -37.95 -1.14
CA ARG A 90 48.14 -37.20 0.00
C ARG A 90 48.10 -38.01 1.31
N LEU A 91 47.15 -38.94 1.44
CA LEU A 91 47.06 -39.84 2.60
C LEU A 91 48.25 -40.79 2.72
N SER A 92 48.91 -41.14 1.61
CA SER A 92 50.09 -42.03 1.64
C SER A 92 51.38 -41.36 2.14
N VAL A 93 51.39 -40.04 2.33
CA VAL A 93 52.56 -39.27 2.80
C VAL A 93 52.43 -38.86 4.27
N LEU A 94 51.27 -39.12 4.90
CA LEU A 94 51.03 -38.77 6.29
C LEU A 94 51.81 -39.69 7.22
N ASP A 95 52.48 -39.10 8.21
CA ASP A 95 53.13 -39.84 9.28
C ASP A 95 52.08 -40.52 10.21
N GLU A 96 52.53 -41.53 10.95
CA GLU A 96 51.69 -42.33 11.86
C GLU A 96 50.91 -41.44 12.85
N THR A 97 51.53 -40.36 13.32
CA THR A 97 50.91 -39.37 14.21
C THR A 97 49.78 -38.57 13.55
N SER A 98 49.89 -38.29 12.25
CA SER A 98 48.86 -37.61 11.49
C SER A 98 47.69 -38.54 11.17
N ILE A 99 47.97 -39.83 10.96
CA ILE A 99 46.96 -40.88 10.79
C ILE A 99 46.16 -41.06 12.08
N ASP A 100 46.81 -41.10 13.24
CA ASP A 100 46.13 -41.18 14.55
C ASP A 100 45.25 -39.96 14.83
N ARG A 101 45.69 -38.74 14.47
CA ARG A 101 44.85 -37.54 14.55
C ARG A 101 43.64 -37.61 13.62
N LEU A 102 43.81 -38.20 12.44
CA LEU A 102 42.74 -38.39 11.46
C LEU A 102 41.71 -39.41 11.98
N PHE A 103 42.17 -40.49 12.60
CA PHE A 103 41.31 -41.44 13.30
C PHE A 103 40.60 -40.80 14.49
N GLN A 104 41.28 -39.96 15.27
CA GLN A 104 40.64 -39.21 16.37
C GLN A 104 39.59 -38.22 15.87
N TRP A 105 39.75 -37.69 14.65
CA TRP A 105 38.75 -36.85 13.97
C TRP A 105 37.59 -37.68 13.39
N LEU A 106 37.86 -38.89 12.90
CA LEU A 106 36.86 -39.86 12.44
C LEU A 106 36.10 -40.54 13.59
N ASP A 107 36.71 -40.62 14.78
CA ASP A 107 36.11 -41.08 16.04
C ASP A 107 35.20 -40.02 16.67
N VAL A 108 35.13 -38.80 16.11
CA VAL A 108 34.00 -37.92 16.39
C VAL A 108 32.74 -38.68 15.97
N PRO A 109 31.81 -38.96 16.90
CA PRO A 109 30.69 -39.85 16.61
C PRO A 109 29.97 -39.37 15.35
N LEU A 110 29.85 -40.25 14.36
CA LEU A 110 29.17 -39.96 13.10
C LEU A 110 27.78 -39.35 13.38
N ASP A 111 27.12 -39.82 14.44
CA ASP A 111 25.85 -39.31 14.97
C ASP A 111 25.90 -37.81 15.31
N LYS A 112 27.00 -37.34 15.92
CA LYS A 112 27.17 -35.92 16.25
C LYS A 112 27.35 -35.07 14.99
N THR A 113 28.08 -35.56 13.99
CA THR A 113 28.25 -34.87 12.71
C THR A 113 26.96 -34.86 11.89
N MET A 114 26.17 -35.94 11.92
CA MET A 114 24.86 -35.98 11.27
C MET A 114 23.86 -35.06 11.96
N ALA A 115 23.81 -35.03 13.30
CA ALA A 115 22.95 -34.11 14.03
C ALA A 115 23.29 -32.64 13.74
N GLN A 116 24.57 -32.29 13.61
CA GLN A 116 25.00 -30.96 13.19
C GLN A 116 24.60 -30.65 11.74
N LEU A 117 24.69 -31.64 10.84
CA LEU A 117 24.25 -31.48 9.45
C LEU A 117 22.72 -31.31 9.35
N GLU A 118 21.94 -32.02 10.16
CA GLU A 118 20.49 -31.85 10.23
C GLU A 118 20.11 -30.49 10.80
N ALA A 119 20.76 -30.05 11.88
CA ALA A 119 20.54 -28.72 12.45
C ALA A 119 20.87 -27.59 11.46
N THR A 120 21.98 -27.71 10.72
CA THR A 120 22.35 -26.73 9.68
C THR A 120 21.40 -26.77 8.48
N LYS A 121 20.90 -27.94 8.09
CA LYS A 121 19.84 -28.05 7.08
C LYS A 121 18.57 -27.36 7.55
N GLU A 122 18.13 -27.62 8.78
CA GLU A 122 16.92 -27.02 9.35
C GLU A 122 17.03 -25.50 9.41
N GLN A 123 18.19 -24.98 9.85
CA GLN A 123 18.50 -23.55 9.84
C GLN A 123 18.50 -22.96 8.42
N ASN A 124 19.04 -23.67 7.42
CA ASN A 124 19.00 -23.22 6.03
C ASN A 124 17.58 -23.19 5.47
N THR A 125 16.72 -24.16 5.82
CA THR A 125 15.28 -24.11 5.46
C THR A 125 14.59 -22.93 6.12
N GLN A 126 14.84 -22.65 7.40
CA GLN A 126 14.26 -21.50 8.09
C GLN A 126 14.68 -20.18 7.43
N MET A 127 15.98 -19.99 7.13
CA MET A 127 16.44 -18.80 6.43
C MET A 127 15.85 -18.68 5.02
N ALA A 128 15.64 -19.80 4.31
CA ALA A 128 14.99 -19.77 3.00
C ALA A 128 13.52 -19.34 3.10
N GLU A 129 12.78 -19.83 4.10
CA GLU A 129 11.40 -19.41 4.36
C GLU A 129 11.31 -17.93 4.75
N GLU A 130 12.23 -17.44 5.58
CA GLU A 130 12.31 -16.01 5.94
C GLU A 130 12.61 -15.13 4.72
N LEU A 131 13.51 -15.55 3.84
CA LEU A 131 13.81 -14.83 2.59
C LEU A 131 12.60 -14.78 1.64
N ASP A 132 11.85 -15.88 1.52
CA ASP A 132 10.64 -15.91 0.72
C ASP A 132 9.53 -15.03 1.33
N GLN A 133 9.39 -15.01 2.66
CA GLN A 133 8.47 -14.11 3.35
C GLN A 133 8.83 -12.64 3.09
N LEU A 134 10.11 -12.26 3.25
CA LEU A 134 10.58 -10.90 2.98
C LEU A 134 10.37 -10.49 1.52
N ARG A 135 10.51 -11.41 0.56
CA ARG A 135 10.21 -11.14 -0.85
C ARG A 135 8.74 -10.82 -1.08
N VAL A 136 7.83 -11.55 -0.42
CA VAL A 136 6.38 -11.28 -0.50
C VAL A 136 6.06 -9.92 0.13
N GLU A 137 6.58 -9.64 1.32
CA GLU A 137 6.38 -8.34 2.00
C GLU A 137 6.92 -7.16 1.18
N TYR A 138 8.08 -7.33 0.55
CA TYR A 138 8.65 -6.35 -0.39
C TYR A 138 7.75 -6.11 -1.61
N GLN A 139 7.18 -7.16 -2.21
CA GLN A 139 6.25 -7.00 -3.33
C GLN A 139 4.96 -6.30 -2.93
N VAL A 140 4.43 -6.62 -1.74
CA VAL A 140 3.23 -5.96 -1.21
C VAL A 140 3.51 -4.47 -0.99
N THR A 141 4.56 -4.13 -0.25
CA THR A 141 4.94 -2.73 0.02
C THR A 141 5.22 -1.95 -1.27
N LYS A 142 5.89 -2.56 -2.25
CA LYS A 142 6.09 -1.96 -3.58
C LYS A 142 4.78 -1.67 -4.30
N SER A 143 3.81 -2.58 -4.24
CA SER A 143 2.49 -2.38 -4.85
C SER A 143 1.69 -1.29 -4.13
N THR A 144 1.74 -1.23 -2.80
CA THR A 144 1.11 -0.20 -1.98
C THR A 144 1.70 1.18 -2.27
N LEU A 145 3.03 1.30 -2.36
CA LEU A 145 3.70 2.55 -2.69
C LEU A 145 3.29 3.06 -4.09
N LYS A 146 3.09 2.16 -5.04
CA LYS A 146 2.62 2.52 -6.39
C LYS A 146 1.22 3.14 -6.34
N VAL A 147 0.29 2.53 -5.61
CA VAL A 147 -1.08 3.04 -5.45
C VAL A 147 -1.09 4.40 -4.75
N GLU A 148 -0.28 4.59 -3.72
CA GLU A 148 -0.18 5.88 -3.03
C GLU A 148 0.47 6.97 -3.92
N ASN A 149 1.44 6.63 -4.78
CA ASN A 149 1.95 7.57 -5.79
C ASN A 149 0.85 7.99 -6.79
N GLU A 150 0.07 7.04 -7.31
CA GLU A 150 -1.05 7.35 -8.23
C GLU A 150 -2.10 8.24 -7.52
N ARG A 151 -2.37 7.98 -6.24
CA ARG A 151 -3.26 8.81 -5.42
C ARG A 151 -2.70 10.22 -5.22
N ALA A 152 -1.40 10.36 -4.95
CA ALA A 152 -0.73 11.65 -4.82
C ALA A 152 -0.80 12.47 -6.12
N GLU A 153 -0.60 11.84 -7.27
CA GLU A 153 -0.73 12.49 -8.59
C GLU A 153 -2.16 13.02 -8.84
N ILE A 154 -3.18 12.25 -8.46
CA ILE A 154 -4.59 12.69 -8.57
C ILE A 154 -4.86 13.89 -7.66
N ILE A 155 -4.34 13.88 -6.43
CA ILE A 155 -4.51 14.98 -5.48
C ILE A 155 -3.78 16.24 -5.99
N GLU A 156 -2.56 16.10 -6.50
CA GLU A 156 -1.80 17.21 -7.09
C GLU A 156 -2.53 17.84 -8.28
N LYS A 157 -3.10 17.01 -9.15
CA LYS A 157 -3.90 17.48 -10.29
C LYS A 157 -5.12 18.28 -9.84
N ARG A 158 -5.89 17.75 -8.88
CA ARG A 158 -7.06 18.46 -8.32
C ARG A 158 -6.69 19.76 -7.62
N TRP A 159 -5.56 19.76 -6.92
CA TRP A 159 -5.05 20.96 -6.28
C TRP A 159 -4.69 22.04 -7.31
N LYS A 160 -4.01 21.68 -8.40
CA LYS A 160 -3.72 22.59 -9.52
C LYS A 160 -4.97 23.13 -10.21
N GLU A 161 -5.98 22.27 -10.42
CA GLU A 161 -7.29 22.70 -10.96
C GLU A 161 -7.98 23.69 -10.02
N SER A 162 -7.96 23.42 -8.71
CA SER A 162 -8.51 24.32 -7.70
C SER A 162 -7.75 25.65 -7.61
N GLU A 163 -6.43 25.63 -7.76
CA GLU A 163 -5.59 26.83 -7.76
C GLU A 163 -5.88 27.71 -8.98
N SER A 164 -5.98 27.11 -10.18
CA SER A 164 -6.36 27.84 -11.40
C SER A 164 -7.78 28.43 -11.32
N ALA A 165 -8.74 27.70 -10.75
CA ALA A 165 -10.10 28.21 -10.53
C ALA A 165 -10.11 29.41 -9.56
N LEU A 166 -9.28 29.37 -8.52
CA LEU A 166 -9.13 30.47 -7.56
C LEU A 166 -8.52 31.71 -8.22
N GLU A 167 -7.45 31.55 -9.02
CA GLU A 167 -6.86 32.65 -9.79
C GLU A 167 -7.89 33.31 -10.73
N GLN A 168 -8.72 32.51 -11.39
CA GLN A 168 -9.79 33.00 -12.26
C GLN A 168 -10.86 33.78 -11.47
N ALA A 169 -11.25 33.29 -10.29
CA ALA A 169 -12.19 33.97 -9.42
C ALA A 169 -11.61 35.31 -8.91
N GLU A 170 -10.35 35.34 -8.49
CA GLU A 170 -9.64 36.56 -8.07
C GLU A 170 -9.56 37.59 -9.19
N SER A 171 -9.24 37.16 -10.41
CA SER A 171 -9.25 38.04 -11.60
C SER A 171 -10.64 38.63 -11.87
N THR A 172 -11.70 37.83 -11.71
CA THR A 172 -13.09 38.28 -11.89
C THR A 172 -13.47 39.32 -10.83
N ILE A 173 -13.10 39.10 -9.56
CA ILE A 173 -13.33 40.06 -8.47
C ILE A 173 -12.62 41.39 -8.73
N GLN A 174 -11.37 41.34 -9.23
CA GLN A 174 -10.62 42.54 -9.58
C GLN A 174 -11.27 43.31 -10.74
N ALA A 175 -11.80 42.61 -11.75
CA ALA A 175 -12.54 43.26 -12.84
C ALA A 175 -13.80 43.97 -12.33
N LEU A 176 -14.61 43.29 -11.53
CA LEU A 176 -15.83 43.87 -10.93
C LEU A 176 -15.52 45.06 -10.01
N HIS A 177 -14.41 45.05 -9.29
CA HIS A 177 -13.97 46.21 -8.50
C HIS A 177 -13.70 47.43 -9.38
N ARG A 178 -13.00 47.26 -10.50
CA ARG A 178 -12.73 48.35 -11.45
C ARG A 178 -14.02 48.93 -12.02
N ASP A 179 -14.97 48.07 -12.37
CA ASP A 179 -16.27 48.50 -12.89
C ASP A 179 -17.07 49.28 -11.84
N LEU A 180 -17.08 48.82 -10.58
CA LEU A 180 -17.74 49.54 -9.48
C LEU A 180 -17.12 50.91 -9.22
N ASP A 181 -15.80 51.02 -9.27
CA ASP A 181 -15.10 52.30 -9.11
C ASP A 181 -15.41 53.26 -10.27
N TYR A 182 -15.47 52.73 -11.50
CA TYR A 182 -15.90 53.48 -12.68
C TYR A 182 -17.33 54.03 -12.52
N PHE A 183 -18.30 53.19 -12.09
CA PHE A 183 -19.68 53.63 -11.86
C PHE A 183 -19.78 54.68 -10.75
N ARG A 184 -18.99 54.56 -9.67
CA ARG A 184 -18.94 55.58 -8.61
C ARG A 184 -18.44 56.92 -9.15
N GLN A 185 -17.39 56.91 -9.97
CA GLN A 185 -16.85 58.12 -10.57
C GLN A 185 -17.86 58.77 -11.53
N GLN A 186 -18.56 57.96 -12.34
CA GLN A 186 -19.62 58.45 -13.22
C GLN A 186 -20.77 59.09 -12.43
N GLN A 187 -21.19 58.48 -11.31
CA GLN A 187 -22.25 59.01 -10.47
C GLN A 187 -21.85 60.35 -9.82
N GLN A 188 -20.58 60.51 -9.44
CA GLN A 188 -20.06 61.76 -8.91
C GLN A 188 -20.10 62.89 -9.96
N GLN A 189 -19.67 62.60 -11.20
CA GLN A 189 -19.73 63.57 -12.31
C GLN A 189 -21.18 63.98 -12.65
N GLN A 190 -22.13 63.05 -12.59
CA GLN A 190 -23.55 63.37 -12.80
C GLN A 190 -24.14 64.28 -11.70
N GLN A 191 -23.66 64.17 -10.46
CA GLN A 191 -24.09 65.07 -9.39
C GLN A 191 -23.55 66.49 -9.58
N GLU A 192 -22.36 66.64 -10.16
CA GLU A 192 -21.73 67.94 -10.43
C GLU A 192 -22.40 68.68 -11.61
N CYS A 193 -22.86 67.97 -12.64
CA CYS A 193 -23.46 68.55 -13.85
C CYS A 193 -24.93 68.98 -13.73
N ASN A 194 -25.61 68.75 -12.61
CA ASN A 194 -27.03 69.09 -12.43
C ASN A 194 -27.28 70.52 -11.89
N SER A 195 -26.30 71.43 -11.97
CA SER A 195 -26.51 72.85 -11.68
C SER A 195 -26.68 73.66 -12.99
N HIS A 196 -27.88 74.22 -13.13
CA HIS A 196 -28.31 75.20 -14.13
C HIS A 196 -28.61 74.72 -15.56
N LYS A 197 -29.90 74.69 -15.90
CA LYS A 197 -30.43 75.21 -17.18
C LYS A 197 -31.93 75.55 -17.07
N PRO A 198 -32.42 76.53 -17.86
CA PRO A 198 -33.76 77.07 -17.73
C PRO A 198 -34.81 76.21 -18.44
N MET A 199 -36.00 76.26 -17.85
CA MET A 199 -37.12 75.35 -17.93
C MET A 199 -38.14 75.97 -18.89
N ASP A 200 -38.43 75.32 -20.02
CA ASP A 200 -39.79 75.25 -20.61
C ASP A 200 -39.82 74.72 -22.06
N SER A 201 -38.80 74.96 -22.91
CA SER A 201 -38.62 74.11 -24.11
C SER A 201 -37.98 72.76 -23.75
N SER A 202 -37.20 72.75 -22.68
CA SER A 202 -36.54 71.59 -22.10
C SER A 202 -37.50 70.53 -21.58
N LEU A 203 -38.74 70.87 -21.21
CA LEU A 203 -39.64 69.89 -20.59
C LEU A 203 -40.16 68.87 -21.59
N SER A 204 -40.43 69.28 -22.83
CA SER A 204 -40.86 68.34 -23.87
C SER A 204 -39.74 67.39 -24.29
N ASP A 205 -38.51 67.91 -24.42
CA ASP A 205 -37.33 67.09 -24.68
C ASP A 205 -37.02 66.16 -23.49
N ILE A 206 -37.19 66.64 -22.25
CA ILE A 206 -37.05 65.82 -21.03
C ILE A 206 -38.11 64.71 -21.00
N LEU A 207 -39.37 64.99 -21.34
CA LEU A 207 -40.40 63.97 -21.41
C LEU A 207 -40.10 62.92 -22.48
N CYS A 208 -39.68 63.34 -23.68
CA CYS A 208 -39.29 62.40 -24.74
C CYS A 208 -38.07 61.56 -24.34
N THR A 209 -37.06 62.16 -23.71
CA THR A 209 -35.91 61.41 -23.19
C THR A 209 -36.28 60.47 -22.05
N LEU A 210 -37.21 60.84 -21.17
CA LEU A 210 -37.73 59.98 -20.11
C LEU A 210 -38.53 58.80 -20.67
N GLU A 211 -39.38 59.02 -21.66
CA GLU A 211 -40.12 57.97 -22.35
C GLU A 211 -39.20 56.97 -23.06
N ASN A 212 -38.17 57.48 -23.75
CA ASN A 212 -37.17 56.63 -24.40
C ASN A 212 -36.36 55.84 -23.36
N LYS A 213 -35.94 56.46 -22.25
CA LYS A 213 -35.27 55.76 -21.15
C LYS A 213 -36.17 54.71 -20.50
N HIS A 214 -37.45 55.01 -20.31
CA HIS A 214 -38.40 54.05 -19.77
C HIS A 214 -38.57 52.85 -20.71
N ARG A 215 -38.61 53.08 -22.02
CA ARG A 215 -38.62 52.01 -23.03
C ARG A 215 -37.35 51.16 -22.97
N GLU A 216 -36.19 51.80 -22.95
CA GLU A 216 -34.88 51.13 -22.88
C GLU A 216 -34.76 50.29 -21.59
N VAL A 217 -35.16 50.82 -20.44
CA VAL A 217 -35.19 50.09 -19.17
C VAL A 217 -36.18 48.92 -19.25
N GLY A 218 -37.32 49.09 -19.92
CA GLY A 218 -38.28 48.02 -20.18
C GLY A 218 -37.67 46.88 -21.01
N GLU A 219 -36.97 47.21 -22.10
CA GLU A 219 -36.27 46.23 -22.95
C GLU A 219 -35.13 45.52 -22.19
N GLN A 220 -34.32 46.27 -21.43
CA GLN A 220 -33.28 45.71 -20.58
C GLN A 220 -33.86 44.76 -19.51
N LEU A 221 -35.00 45.09 -18.91
CA LEU A 221 -35.66 44.25 -17.92
C LEU A 221 -36.24 42.97 -18.55
N ILE A 222 -36.74 43.03 -19.78
CA ILE A 222 -37.18 41.84 -20.53
C ILE A 222 -35.98 40.93 -20.82
N LEU A 223 -34.87 41.50 -21.29
CA LEU A 223 -33.64 40.75 -21.61
C LEU A 223 -33.02 40.13 -20.34
N ALA A 224 -32.94 40.87 -19.25
CA ALA A 224 -32.45 40.36 -17.97
C ALA A 224 -33.32 39.21 -17.43
N ASN A 225 -34.65 39.31 -17.59
CA ASN A 225 -35.55 38.21 -17.22
C ASN A 225 -35.38 36.97 -18.10
N ALA A 226 -35.10 37.14 -19.40
CA ALA A 226 -34.81 36.03 -20.30
C ALA A 226 -33.52 35.32 -19.89
N ASN A 227 -32.44 36.07 -19.64
CA ASN A 227 -31.17 35.52 -19.17
C ASN A 227 -31.30 34.84 -17.80
N LEU A 228 -32.09 35.40 -16.87
CA LEU A 228 -32.35 34.77 -15.59
C LEU A 228 -33.06 33.42 -15.74
N LYS A 229 -34.03 33.32 -16.66
CA LYS A 229 -34.70 32.04 -16.96
C LYS A 229 -33.75 31.01 -17.57
N GLU A 230 -32.89 31.43 -18.49
CA GLU A 230 -31.89 30.56 -19.12
C GLU A 230 -30.89 30.02 -18.09
N THR A 231 -30.26 30.90 -17.31
CA THR A 231 -29.34 30.52 -16.23
C THR A 231 -29.99 29.63 -15.17
N THR A 232 -31.28 29.86 -14.84
CA THR A 232 -32.03 28.99 -13.93
C THR A 232 -32.23 27.59 -14.52
N ALA A 233 -32.51 27.49 -15.82
CA ALA A 233 -32.63 26.21 -16.51
C ALA A 233 -31.29 25.46 -16.59
N GLU A 234 -30.19 26.17 -16.85
CA GLU A 234 -28.84 25.60 -16.83
C GLU A 234 -28.45 25.08 -15.44
N LEU A 235 -28.75 25.85 -14.39
CA LEU A 235 -28.48 25.45 -13.01
C LEU A 235 -29.24 24.17 -12.63
N LEU A 236 -30.52 24.07 -13.01
CA LEU A 236 -31.31 22.86 -12.83
C LEU A 236 -30.72 21.67 -13.59
N GLY A 237 -30.32 21.86 -14.85
CA GLY A 237 -29.66 20.82 -15.64
C GLY A 237 -28.33 20.35 -15.04
N TRP A 238 -27.55 21.27 -14.45
CA TRP A 238 -26.35 20.92 -13.70
C TRP A 238 -26.64 20.14 -12.42
N GLN A 239 -27.68 20.53 -11.68
CA GLN A 239 -28.12 19.84 -10.47
C GLN A 239 -28.57 18.40 -10.77
N GLU A 240 -29.31 18.19 -11.86
CA GLU A 240 -29.70 16.84 -12.31
C GLU A 240 -28.50 15.99 -12.69
N LYS A 241 -27.57 16.53 -13.48
CA LYS A 241 -26.31 15.84 -13.85
C LYS A 241 -25.48 15.48 -12.62
N HIS A 242 -25.35 16.40 -11.68
CA HIS A 242 -24.65 16.16 -10.42
C HIS A 242 -25.32 15.04 -9.61
N GLY A 243 -26.66 15.03 -9.53
CA GLY A 243 -27.43 13.94 -8.92
C GLY A 243 -27.14 12.57 -9.54
N LEU A 244 -27.14 12.49 -10.88
CA LEU A 244 -26.83 11.25 -11.60
C LEU A 244 -25.38 10.77 -11.35
N LEU A 245 -24.41 11.68 -11.38
CA LEU A 245 -23.01 11.34 -11.10
C LEU A 245 -22.82 10.88 -9.65
N PHE A 246 -23.49 11.52 -8.70
CA PHE A 246 -23.46 11.12 -7.29
C PHE A 246 -24.07 9.74 -7.08
N GLU A 247 -25.19 9.43 -7.74
CA GLU A 247 -25.80 8.11 -7.71
C GLU A 247 -24.87 7.03 -8.30
N GLN A 248 -24.26 7.29 -9.46
CA GLN A 248 -23.28 6.39 -10.07
C GLN A 248 -22.07 6.15 -9.16
N TYR A 249 -21.53 7.20 -8.56
CA TYR A 249 -20.44 7.09 -7.59
C TYR A 249 -20.83 6.21 -6.40
N THR A 250 -22.03 6.42 -5.85
CA THR A 250 -22.55 5.63 -4.73
C THR A 250 -22.72 4.16 -5.11
N GLN A 251 -23.24 3.88 -6.32
CA GLN A 251 -23.36 2.51 -6.83
C GLN A 251 -22.00 1.83 -6.99
N MET A 252 -21.00 2.51 -7.57
CA MET A 252 -19.65 1.96 -7.71
C MET A 252 -19.00 1.70 -6.35
N LYS A 253 -19.14 2.63 -5.41
CA LYS A 253 -18.62 2.48 -4.04
C LYS A 253 -19.25 1.28 -3.33
N ASN A 254 -20.56 1.10 -3.45
CA ASN A 254 -21.27 -0.05 -2.88
C ASN A 254 -20.81 -1.37 -3.52
N LYS A 255 -20.63 -1.41 -4.86
CA LYS A 255 -20.09 -2.60 -5.56
C LYS A 255 -18.70 -2.96 -5.05
N GLN A 256 -17.79 -1.99 -4.95
CA GLN A 256 -16.45 -2.21 -4.40
C GLN A 256 -16.48 -2.72 -2.96
N CYS A 257 -17.37 -2.20 -2.11
CA CYS A 257 -17.55 -2.70 -0.75
C CYS A 257 -17.97 -4.18 -0.74
N THR A 258 -18.95 -4.55 -1.58
CA THR A 258 -19.40 -5.96 -1.66
C THR A 258 -18.31 -6.88 -2.22
N GLU A 259 -17.54 -6.43 -3.22
CA GLU A 259 -16.42 -7.21 -3.77
C GLU A 259 -15.34 -7.45 -2.72
N LEU A 260 -14.95 -6.42 -1.95
CA LEU A 260 -13.99 -6.57 -0.85
C LEU A 260 -14.48 -7.55 0.22
N GLU A 261 -15.77 -7.55 0.54
CA GLU A 261 -16.35 -8.51 1.48
C GLU A 261 -16.28 -9.96 0.94
N THR A 262 -16.58 -10.16 -0.35
CA THR A 262 -16.45 -11.49 -0.97
C THR A 262 -15.00 -11.99 -1.01
N ILE A 263 -14.03 -11.10 -1.24
CA ILE A 263 -12.60 -11.43 -1.21
C ILE A 263 -12.17 -11.85 0.20
N LYS A 264 -12.60 -11.11 1.24
CA LYS A 264 -12.32 -11.45 2.64
C LYS A 264 -12.87 -12.83 3.02
N ILE A 265 -14.10 -13.14 2.62
CA ILE A 265 -14.72 -14.46 2.85
C ILE A 265 -13.90 -15.55 2.15
N ARG A 266 -13.54 -15.35 0.87
CA ARG A 266 -12.71 -16.30 0.12
C ARG A 266 -11.35 -16.51 0.77
N GLU A 267 -10.71 -15.45 1.24
CA GLU A 267 -9.44 -15.52 1.94
C GLU A 267 -9.56 -16.35 3.23
N GLN A 268 -10.59 -16.13 4.04
CA GLN A 268 -10.85 -16.91 5.24
C GLN A 268 -11.06 -18.40 4.95
N HIS A 269 -11.79 -18.73 3.87
CA HIS A 269 -11.94 -20.11 3.41
C HIS A 269 -10.61 -20.73 2.99
N LEU A 270 -9.78 -20.02 2.22
CA LEU A 270 -8.46 -20.51 1.83
C LEU A 270 -7.52 -20.70 3.02
N ARG A 271 -7.54 -19.80 4.00
CA ARG A 271 -6.80 -19.96 5.27
C ARG A 271 -7.22 -21.22 6.02
N THR A 272 -8.52 -21.49 6.08
CA THR A 272 -9.08 -22.69 6.71
C THR A 272 -8.68 -23.96 5.96
N ALA A 273 -8.82 -23.97 4.63
CA ALA A 273 -8.41 -25.10 3.79
C ALA A 273 -6.91 -25.41 3.90
N ASN A 274 -6.06 -24.37 3.88
CA ASN A 274 -4.61 -24.53 4.07
C ASN A 274 -4.26 -25.08 5.45
N LYS A 275 -4.97 -24.67 6.50
CA LYS A 275 -4.80 -25.24 7.84
C LYS A 275 -5.12 -26.74 7.85
N THR A 276 -6.26 -27.13 7.29
CA THR A 276 -6.67 -28.54 7.18
C THR A 276 -5.68 -29.37 6.37
N LEU A 277 -5.19 -28.86 5.24
CA LEU A 277 -4.20 -29.55 4.41
C LEU A 277 -2.87 -29.74 5.14
N ARG A 278 -2.40 -28.74 5.90
CA ARG A 278 -1.19 -28.88 6.73
C ARG A 278 -1.35 -29.96 7.80
N GLU A 279 -2.53 -30.06 8.41
CA GLU A 279 -2.85 -31.12 9.38
C GLU A 279 -2.90 -32.50 8.70
N GLU A 280 -3.44 -32.60 7.49
CA GLU A 280 -3.45 -33.84 6.70
C GLU A 280 -2.04 -34.30 6.32
N ILE A 281 -1.20 -33.39 5.84
CA ILE A 281 0.20 -33.67 5.51
C ILE A 281 0.95 -34.20 6.72
N ARG A 282 0.78 -33.57 7.89
CA ARG A 282 1.38 -34.06 9.15
C ARG A 282 0.90 -35.46 9.51
N ARG A 283 -0.39 -35.75 9.29
CA ARG A 283 -0.97 -37.08 9.56
C ARG A 283 -0.40 -38.13 8.61
N VAL A 284 -0.34 -37.84 7.31
CA VAL A 284 0.22 -38.74 6.29
C VAL A 284 1.70 -38.99 6.56
N ASN A 285 2.48 -37.97 6.88
CA ASN A 285 3.90 -38.12 7.20
C ASN A 285 4.10 -39.02 8.42
N LYS A 286 3.29 -38.85 9.48
CA LYS A 286 3.34 -39.72 10.66
C LYS A 286 3.06 -41.19 10.30
N VAL A 287 2.03 -41.44 9.49
CA VAL A 287 1.71 -42.81 9.02
C VAL A 287 2.85 -43.37 8.15
N GLN A 288 3.46 -42.55 7.30
CA GLN A 288 4.58 -42.95 6.46
C GLN A 288 5.82 -43.30 7.30
N GLU A 289 6.14 -42.51 8.31
CA GLU A 289 7.21 -42.81 9.29
C GLU A 289 6.94 -44.13 10.02
N GLU A 290 5.70 -44.37 10.45
CA GLU A 290 5.29 -45.65 11.06
C GLU A 290 5.50 -46.84 10.10
N ILE A 291 5.14 -46.69 8.82
CA ILE A 291 5.36 -47.74 7.79
C ILE A 291 6.87 -47.99 7.59
N ILE A 292 7.68 -46.95 7.46
CA ILE A 292 9.14 -47.06 7.29
C ILE A 292 9.76 -47.76 8.50
N ASN A 293 9.31 -47.41 9.71
CA ASN A 293 9.77 -48.04 10.95
C ASN A 293 9.42 -49.54 10.99
N ILE A 294 8.21 -49.93 10.56
CA ILE A 294 7.80 -51.34 10.48
C ILE A 294 8.66 -52.10 9.46
N GLU A 295 8.94 -51.52 8.30
CA GLU A 295 9.77 -52.15 7.27
C GLU A 295 11.22 -52.30 7.72
N TYR A 296 11.78 -51.27 8.36
CA TYR A 296 13.10 -51.35 8.97
C TYR A 296 13.17 -52.46 10.03
N LEU A 297 12.20 -52.50 10.95
CA LEU A 297 12.09 -53.55 11.96
C LEU A 297 12.00 -54.95 11.33
N ARG A 298 11.20 -55.12 10.28
CA ARG A 298 11.11 -56.38 9.53
C ARG A 298 12.49 -56.81 9.00
N ASN A 299 13.25 -55.88 8.41
CA ASN A 299 14.59 -56.16 7.90
C ASN A 299 15.58 -56.52 9.01
N VAL A 300 15.50 -55.86 10.18
CA VAL A 300 16.31 -56.19 11.35
C VAL A 300 16.00 -57.60 11.87
N ILE A 301 14.71 -57.96 11.97
CA ILE A 301 14.27 -59.31 12.39
C ILE A 301 14.77 -60.37 11.42
N ILE A 302 14.65 -60.14 10.10
CA ILE A 302 15.15 -61.08 9.08
C ILE A 302 16.67 -61.30 9.26
N LYS A 303 17.46 -60.22 9.36
CA LYS A 303 18.91 -60.33 9.59
C LYS A 303 19.26 -61.04 10.89
N PHE A 304 18.48 -60.79 11.96
CA PHE A 304 18.64 -61.47 13.25
C PHE A 304 18.42 -62.98 13.12
N LEU A 305 17.40 -63.40 12.37
CA LEU A 305 17.10 -64.81 12.15
C LEU A 305 18.17 -65.50 11.27
N GLU A 306 18.59 -64.86 10.18
CA GLU A 306 19.54 -65.42 9.21
C GLU A 306 20.97 -65.55 9.74
N ARG A 307 21.48 -64.55 10.47
CA ARG A 307 22.91 -64.47 10.85
C ARG A 307 23.12 -64.73 12.34
N ARG A 308 23.31 -66.00 12.71
CA ARG A 308 23.51 -66.42 14.12
C ARG A 308 24.66 -65.69 14.82
N ASN A 309 25.76 -65.44 14.11
CA ASN A 309 26.96 -64.78 14.61
C ASN A 309 26.78 -63.28 14.92
N THR A 310 25.79 -62.59 14.32
CA THR A 310 25.54 -61.16 14.56
C THR A 310 24.36 -60.89 15.48
N ARG A 311 23.70 -61.93 16.01
CA ARG A 311 22.49 -61.77 16.84
C ARG A 311 22.69 -60.92 18.07
N ALA A 312 23.79 -61.11 18.80
CA ALA A 312 24.08 -60.36 20.01
C ALA A 312 24.16 -58.84 19.75
N GLN A 313 24.68 -58.44 18.58
CA GLN A 313 24.79 -57.03 18.17
C GLN A 313 23.43 -56.41 17.78
N LEU A 314 22.47 -57.24 17.38
CA LEU A 314 21.14 -56.80 16.96
C LEU A 314 20.13 -56.71 18.12
N VAL A 315 20.44 -57.26 19.31
CA VAL A 315 19.56 -57.18 20.49
C VAL A 315 19.26 -55.76 20.92
N PRO A 316 20.24 -54.85 21.05
CA PRO A 316 19.95 -53.48 21.47
C PRO A 316 19.03 -52.79 20.46
N ILE A 317 19.29 -52.98 19.16
CA ILE A 317 18.49 -52.40 18.08
C ILE A 317 17.04 -52.90 18.12
N LEU A 318 16.84 -54.23 18.26
CA LEU A 318 15.50 -54.81 18.40
C LEU A 318 14.80 -54.32 19.67
N SER A 319 15.55 -54.18 20.77
CA SER A 319 15.00 -53.71 22.04
C SER A 319 14.54 -52.26 21.96
N THR A 320 15.29 -51.41 21.25
CA THR A 320 14.91 -50.01 21.03
C THR A 320 13.72 -49.89 20.06
N LEU A 321 13.73 -50.63 18.95
CA LEU A 321 12.66 -50.55 17.94
C LEU A 321 11.33 -51.13 18.43
N LEU A 322 11.37 -52.23 19.18
CA LEU A 322 10.18 -52.88 19.73
C LEU A 322 9.78 -52.30 21.09
N GLN A 323 10.55 -51.34 21.62
CA GLN A 323 10.38 -50.79 22.97
C GLN A 323 10.29 -51.90 24.04
N CYS A 324 11.14 -52.92 23.93
CA CYS A 324 11.14 -54.06 24.84
C CYS A 324 11.44 -53.61 26.28
N SER A 325 10.64 -54.12 27.21
CA SER A 325 10.89 -54.02 28.65
C SER A 325 12.19 -54.72 29.06
N HIS A 326 12.78 -54.35 30.19
CA HIS A 326 14.06 -54.92 30.65
C HIS A 326 14.04 -56.46 30.79
N ASP A 327 12.89 -57.02 31.19
CA ASP A 327 12.69 -58.47 31.28
C ASP A 327 12.72 -59.14 29.90
N GLU A 328 12.08 -58.53 28.90
CA GLU A 328 12.09 -59.00 27.51
C GLU A 328 13.50 -58.92 26.91
N GLN A 329 14.24 -57.85 27.17
CA GLN A 329 15.64 -57.70 26.76
C GLN A 329 16.52 -58.81 27.34
N THR A 330 16.31 -59.15 28.61
CA THR A 330 17.03 -60.23 29.29
C THR A 330 16.69 -61.60 28.71
N ARG A 331 15.41 -61.84 28.36
CA ARG A 331 14.97 -63.07 27.67
C ARG A 331 15.55 -63.17 26.26
N LEU A 332 15.55 -62.08 25.49
CA LEU A 332 16.17 -62.00 24.16
C LEU A 332 17.68 -62.30 24.23
N SER A 333 18.38 -61.73 25.20
CA SER A 333 19.81 -61.95 25.40
C SER A 333 20.14 -63.40 25.77
N LYS A 334 19.25 -64.08 26.51
CA LYS A 334 19.40 -65.50 26.88
C LYS A 334 19.20 -66.45 25.69
N LEU A 335 18.35 -66.11 24.72
CA LEU A 335 18.11 -66.91 23.51
C LEU A 335 19.28 -66.92 22.51
N ILE A 336 20.28 -66.07 22.72
CA ILE A 336 21.44 -65.92 21.84
C ILE A 336 22.65 -66.70 22.36
N LYS A 337 22.64 -67.06 23.65
CA LYS A 337 23.51 -68.09 24.21
C LYS A 337 22.98 -69.46 23.80
#